data_AF-A0A349VPJ0-F1
#
_entry.id   AF-A0A349VPJ0-F1
#
_cell.length_a   1.000
_cell.length_b   1.000
_cell.length_c   1.000
_cell.angle_alpha   90.00
_cell.angle_beta   90.00
_cell.angle_gamma   90.00
#
_symmetry.space_group_name_H-M   'P 1'
#
loop_
_entity.id
_entity.type
_entity.pdbx_description
1 polymer ?
#
loop_
_entity_poly.entity_id
_entity_poly.type
_entity_poly.pdbx_seq_one_letter_code
_entity_poly.pdbx_strand_id
1 'polypeptide(L)'
;MPPCVAAVYSIIAFLMTKPDSHTTSEIIFSSHLASILHRSPSVFTDTIVSKILFPILISLLLCLVFYARKKKPEIFRISAVLLALVIVFELSLSQMVLSKVYATSDAPEIERYSRNEAALLENIEDTSFYRVVQTSYHSSHHGLAASYNEPLAYNFRSVSSFVSAPDENSISFLNRAGYPGYYDTIPVTVSENLALDSLLSVKYVLLSSGDPNTEGLQKLSSIDGFKDLYANPYAVDPAFVIPAAGSFDSENTNPARYLNDLYRHLSGIEKNIFRPVIADITEEGSFVVQEEPGSVLYAILLTNFDSGSTLHINGEEYTGYSKEMAPTLFRAHTVNGSTEIYLPLDPKKDQMIIDAQFFALDLDVLSEAASAIRSRSAAFFSIGDGHAKFEVRDGKAGTSLFTSIPDSRGWTVKRNGKKVDYDLTGGTFITIPLEDGENIIEMSYSVPHLTSGIILSIAGVLLLGGITYLENRKKKDA
;
A
#
# COMPACT_ATOMS: atom_id res chain seq x y z
N MET A 1 -27.04 34.04 -4.51
CA MET A 1 -26.84 33.48 -3.14
C MET A 1 -28.14 33.67 -2.36
N PRO A 2 -28.67 32.63 -1.69
CA PRO A 2 -29.82 32.81 -0.80
C PRO A 2 -29.50 33.82 0.31
N PRO A 3 -30.46 34.64 0.77
CA PRO A 3 -30.22 35.68 1.80
C PRO A 3 -29.58 35.13 3.09
N CYS A 4 -29.89 33.89 3.45
CA CYS A 4 -29.35 33.20 4.61
C CYS A 4 -27.85 32.86 4.48
N VAL A 5 -27.35 32.65 3.25
CA VAL A 5 -25.94 32.34 3.00
C VAL A 5 -25.09 33.61 3.19
N ALA A 6 -25.59 34.76 2.74
CA ALA A 6 -24.91 36.04 2.96
C ALA A 6 -24.80 36.40 4.44
N ALA A 7 -25.82 36.08 5.25
CA ALA A 7 -25.79 36.27 6.70
C ALA A 7 -24.71 35.41 7.40
N VAL A 8 -24.56 34.15 6.99
CA VAL A 8 -23.54 33.24 7.55
C VAL A 8 -22.12 33.71 7.22
N TYR A 9 -21.86 34.14 5.98
CA TYR A 9 -20.56 34.69 5.59
C TYR A 9 -20.22 35.99 6.34
N SER A 10 -21.23 36.80 6.65
CA SER A 10 -21.06 38.05 7.40
C SER A 10 -20.71 37.79 8.87
N ILE A 11 -21.25 36.72 9.47
CA ILE A 11 -20.92 36.27 10.84
C ILE A 11 -19.51 35.68 10.88
N ILE A 12 -19.12 34.87 9.88
CA ILE A 12 -17.76 34.33 9.77
C ILE A 12 -16.72 35.45 9.62
N ALA A 13 -16.99 36.45 8.79
CA ALA A 13 -16.13 37.61 8.62
C ALA A 13 -16.00 38.45 9.91
N PHE A 14 -17.07 38.57 10.70
CA PHE A 14 -17.05 39.23 12.00
C PHE A 14 -16.19 38.47 13.03
N LEU A 15 -16.32 37.14 13.09
CA LEU A 15 -15.57 36.28 14.02
C LEU A 15 -14.06 36.21 13.72
N MET A 16 -13.65 36.42 12.46
CA MET A 16 -12.23 36.46 12.05
C MET A 16 -11.45 37.68 12.59
N THR A 17 -12.15 38.72 13.10
CA THR A 17 -11.50 39.97 13.54
C THR A 17 -10.94 39.91 14.96
N LYS A 18 -11.23 38.85 15.75
CA LYS A 18 -10.66 38.61 17.09
C LYS A 18 -10.49 37.09 17.36
N PRO A 19 -9.32 36.51 17.06
CA PRO A 19 -9.11 35.08 17.19
C PRO A 19 -8.64 34.74 18.60
N ASP A 20 -9.55 34.25 19.44
CA ASP A 20 -9.21 33.47 20.62
C ASP A 20 -9.42 31.98 20.29
N SER A 21 -8.84 31.07 21.08
CA SER A 21 -8.86 29.61 20.80
C SER A 21 -10.27 29.00 20.72
N HIS A 22 -11.26 29.64 21.35
CA HIS A 22 -12.67 29.26 21.23
C HIS A 22 -13.25 29.64 19.86
N THR A 23 -12.90 30.82 19.34
CA THR A 23 -13.34 31.32 18.03
C THR A 23 -12.84 30.43 16.89
N THR A 24 -11.67 29.82 17.03
CA THR A 24 -11.11 28.90 16.03
C THR A 24 -11.93 27.61 15.90
N SER A 25 -12.45 27.07 17.01
CA SER A 25 -13.31 25.88 17.00
C SER A 25 -14.67 26.15 16.35
N GLU A 26 -15.24 27.34 16.58
CA GLU A 26 -16.49 27.78 15.96
C GLU A 26 -16.32 28.06 14.46
N ILE A 27 -15.17 28.57 14.04
CA ILE A 27 -14.83 28.80 12.61
C ILE A 27 -14.68 27.46 11.86
N ILE A 28 -14.03 26.46 12.47
CA ILE A 28 -13.93 25.10 11.90
C ILE A 28 -15.32 24.45 11.82
N PHE A 29 -16.15 24.62 12.84
CA PHE A 29 -17.52 24.09 12.86
C PHE A 29 -18.43 24.76 11.81
N SER A 30 -18.29 26.08 11.63
CA SER A 30 -19.06 26.88 10.67
C SER A 30 -18.66 26.57 9.21
N SER A 31 -17.38 26.35 8.95
CA SER A 31 -16.87 25.97 7.63
C SER A 31 -17.25 24.53 7.24
N HIS A 32 -17.27 23.61 8.20
CA HIS A 32 -17.78 22.25 8.00
C HIS A 32 -19.31 22.22 7.82
N LEU A 33 -20.03 23.12 8.49
CA LEU A 33 -21.47 23.31 8.28
C LEU A 33 -21.78 23.84 6.88
N ALA A 34 -21.02 24.83 6.40
CA ALA A 34 -21.19 25.40 5.07
C ALA A 34 -20.90 24.38 3.94
N SER A 35 -19.90 23.52 4.10
CA SER A 35 -19.56 22.50 3.10
C SER A 35 -20.61 21.40 2.98
N ILE A 36 -21.21 20.99 4.10
CA ILE A 36 -22.28 19.98 4.15
C ILE A 36 -23.59 20.55 3.57
N LEU A 37 -23.94 21.79 3.93
CA LEU A 37 -25.14 22.47 3.41
C LEU A 37 -25.07 22.72 1.89
N HIS A 38 -23.86 22.84 1.33
CA HIS A 38 -23.67 23.00 -0.11
C HIS A 38 -23.88 21.69 -0.90
N ARG A 39 -23.58 20.53 -0.30
CA ARG A 39 -23.60 19.23 -0.99
C ARG A 39 -24.95 18.50 -0.98
N SER A 40 -25.85 18.77 -0.03
CA SER A 40 -27.14 18.05 0.05
C SER A 40 -28.29 18.89 0.63
N PRO A 41 -28.99 19.68 -0.20
CA PRO A 41 -30.09 20.55 0.23
C PRO A 41 -31.28 19.81 0.87
N SER A 42 -31.44 18.51 0.60
CA SER A 42 -32.49 17.65 1.17
C SER A 42 -32.28 17.29 2.65
N VAL A 43 -31.10 17.56 3.22
CA VAL A 43 -30.73 17.23 4.63
C VAL A 43 -30.81 18.48 5.54
N PHE A 44 -31.33 19.60 5.02
CA PHE A 44 -31.26 20.92 5.63
C PHE A 44 -31.95 21.00 7.00
N THR A 45 -33.14 20.41 7.16
CA THR A 45 -33.91 20.43 8.42
C THR A 45 -33.26 19.60 9.52
N ASP A 46 -32.79 18.39 9.20
CA ASP A 46 -32.15 17.49 10.17
C ASP A 46 -30.79 18.05 10.64
N THR A 47 -30.10 18.79 9.76
CA THR A 47 -28.82 19.44 10.05
C THR A 47 -28.97 20.64 11.00
N ILE A 48 -30.03 21.44 10.87
CA ILE A 48 -30.29 22.58 11.76
C ILE A 48 -30.65 22.11 13.17
N VAL A 49 -31.50 21.09 13.29
CA VAL A 49 -31.91 20.54 14.59
C VAL A 49 -30.72 19.90 15.30
N SER A 50 -29.94 19.04 14.64
CA SER A 50 -28.72 18.43 15.20
C SER A 50 -27.66 19.45 15.62
N LYS A 51 -27.39 20.46 14.79
CA LYS A 51 -26.20 21.32 14.96
C LYS A 51 -26.42 22.64 15.69
N ILE A 52 -27.67 23.03 15.96
CA ILE A 52 -27.97 24.28 16.70
C ILE A 52 -28.75 23.97 17.99
N LEU A 53 -29.81 23.16 17.91
CA LEU A 53 -30.69 22.93 19.06
C LEU A 53 -30.03 22.05 20.13
N PHE A 54 -29.35 20.97 19.75
CA PHE A 54 -28.68 20.08 20.71
C PHE A 54 -27.49 20.73 21.42
N PRO A 55 -26.59 21.49 20.77
CA PRO A 55 -25.53 22.21 21.48
C PRO A 55 -26.06 23.19 22.52
N ILE A 56 -27.15 23.90 22.21
CA ILE A 56 -27.83 24.80 23.18
C ILE A 56 -28.39 24.00 24.34
N LEU A 57 -29.11 22.90 24.07
CA LEU A 57 -29.69 22.05 25.10
C LEU A 57 -28.62 21.40 26.00
N ILE A 58 -27.54 20.88 25.40
CA ILE A 58 -26.38 20.32 26.09
C ILE A 58 -25.71 21.39 26.96
N SER A 59 -25.53 22.61 26.45
CA SER A 59 -24.93 23.72 27.22
C SER A 59 -25.80 24.12 28.41
N LEU A 60 -27.13 24.19 28.23
CA LEU A 60 -28.06 24.46 29.32
C LEU A 60 -28.04 23.36 30.39
N LEU A 61 -28.03 22.09 29.97
CA LEU A 61 -27.94 20.94 30.87
C LEU A 61 -26.59 20.89 31.60
N LEU A 62 -25.48 21.22 30.92
CA LEU A 62 -24.16 21.35 31.54
C LEU A 62 -24.15 22.45 32.60
N CYS A 63 -24.66 23.65 32.28
CA CYS A 63 -24.82 24.73 33.24
C CYS A 63 -25.66 24.31 34.46
N LEU A 64 -26.76 23.57 34.23
CA LEU A 64 -27.60 23.03 35.30
C LEU A 64 -26.85 22.00 36.15
N VAL A 65 -26.08 21.09 35.55
CA VAL A 65 -25.25 20.10 36.24
C VAL A 65 -24.21 20.81 37.11
N PHE A 66 -23.49 21.81 36.58
CA PHE A 66 -22.50 22.57 37.34
C PHE A 66 -23.11 23.35 38.50
N TYR A 67 -24.26 23.99 38.27
CA TYR A 67 -25.00 24.71 39.32
C TYR A 67 -25.51 23.76 40.42
N ALA A 68 -26.11 22.63 40.03
CA ALA A 68 -26.75 21.69 40.95
C ALA A 68 -25.74 20.84 41.73
N ARG A 69 -24.55 20.58 41.18
CA ARG A 69 -23.50 19.72 41.78
C ARG A 69 -23.18 20.05 43.23
N LYS A 70 -23.17 21.34 43.58
CA LYS A 70 -22.85 21.79 44.95
C LYS A 70 -24.07 22.08 45.82
N LYS A 71 -25.22 22.38 45.22
CA LYS A 71 -26.38 22.96 45.93
C LYS A 71 -27.59 22.04 46.04
N LYS A 72 -27.81 21.12 45.07
CA LYS A 72 -29.02 20.27 45.00
C LYS A 72 -28.69 18.89 44.40
N PRO A 73 -28.38 17.87 45.23
CA PRO A 73 -27.87 16.58 44.77
C PRO A 73 -28.87 15.76 43.94
N GLU A 74 -30.17 15.87 44.21
CA GLU A 74 -31.21 15.20 43.41
C GLU A 74 -31.31 15.80 42.00
N ILE A 75 -31.30 17.14 41.90
CA ILE A 75 -31.29 17.85 40.60
C ILE A 75 -30.01 17.55 39.83
N PHE A 76 -28.86 17.44 40.52
CA PHE A 76 -27.62 17.02 39.90
C PHE A 76 -27.74 15.62 39.27
N ARG A 77 -28.28 14.64 39.99
CA ARG A 77 -28.46 13.27 39.46
C ARG A 77 -29.38 13.25 38.24
N ILE A 78 -30.52 13.94 38.32
CA ILE A 78 -31.50 14.01 37.21
C ILE A 78 -30.90 14.74 36.00
N SER A 79 -30.28 15.91 36.20
CA SER A 79 -29.68 16.68 35.10
C SER A 79 -28.49 15.96 34.46
N ALA A 80 -27.69 15.22 35.23
CA ALA A 80 -26.60 14.41 34.71
C ALA A 80 -27.11 13.24 33.85
N VAL A 81 -28.18 12.55 34.28
CA VAL A 81 -28.82 11.48 33.49
C VAL A 81 -29.44 12.05 32.22
N LEU A 82 -30.17 13.17 32.30
CA LEU A 82 -30.75 13.83 31.14
C LEU A 82 -29.67 14.30 30.15
N LEU A 83 -28.58 14.87 30.64
CA LEU A 83 -27.44 15.24 29.81
C LEU A 83 -26.85 14.03 29.08
N ALA A 84 -26.64 12.92 29.78
CA ALA A 84 -26.16 11.68 29.17
C ALA A 84 -27.12 11.16 28.09
N LEU A 85 -28.43 11.14 28.36
CA LEU A 85 -29.44 10.71 27.40
C LEU A 85 -29.49 11.60 26.16
N VAL A 86 -29.40 12.94 26.35
CA VAL A 86 -29.38 13.89 25.24
C VAL A 86 -28.12 13.73 24.39
N ILE A 87 -26.96 13.52 25.01
CA ILE A 87 -25.71 13.26 24.27
C ILE A 87 -25.80 11.95 23.49
N VAL A 88 -26.27 10.85 24.10
CA VAL A 88 -26.42 9.57 23.40
C VAL A 88 -27.41 9.69 22.23
N PHE A 89 -28.53 10.40 22.44
CA PHE A 89 -29.52 10.62 21.40
C PHE A 89 -28.97 11.47 20.25
N GLU A 90 -28.27 12.57 20.56
CA GLU A 90 -27.62 13.42 19.56
C GLU A 90 -26.58 12.64 18.77
N LEU A 91 -25.68 11.90 19.43
CA LEU A 91 -24.69 11.05 18.77
C LEU A 91 -25.35 10.00 17.87
N SER A 92 -26.44 9.38 18.33
CA SER A 92 -27.19 8.39 17.54
C SER A 92 -27.85 9.00 16.30
N LEU A 93 -28.46 10.19 16.46
CA LEU A 93 -29.10 10.91 15.37
C LEU A 93 -28.07 11.43 14.36
N SER A 94 -26.96 11.98 14.86
CA SER A 94 -25.81 12.38 14.06
C SER A 94 -25.23 11.20 13.29
N GLN A 95 -25.09 10.03 13.91
CA GLN A 95 -24.66 8.82 13.21
C GLN A 95 -25.66 8.36 12.15
N MET A 96 -26.97 8.42 12.41
CA MET A 96 -28.00 8.06 11.43
C MET A 96 -28.02 9.00 10.22
N VAL A 97 -27.76 10.29 10.43
CA VAL A 97 -27.63 11.27 9.33
C VAL A 97 -26.33 11.03 8.57
N LEU A 98 -25.22 10.86 9.30
CA LEU A 98 -23.91 10.58 8.73
C LEU A 98 -23.95 9.29 7.89
N SER A 99 -24.59 8.24 8.39
CA SER A 99 -24.74 6.99 7.65
C SER A 99 -25.58 7.13 6.39
N LYS A 100 -26.46 8.13 6.24
CA LYS A 100 -27.16 8.38 4.97
C LYS A 100 -26.32 9.16 3.96
N VAL A 101 -25.41 10.00 4.46
CA VAL A 101 -24.46 10.78 3.63
C VAL A 101 -23.28 9.92 3.18
N TYR A 102 -22.82 9.03 4.07
CA TYR A 102 -21.69 8.13 3.84
C TYR A 102 -22.10 6.69 3.55
N ALA A 103 -23.40 6.35 3.54
CA ALA A 103 -23.86 5.10 2.93
C ALA A 103 -23.54 5.21 1.45
N THR A 104 -22.48 4.51 1.05
CA THR A 104 -22.18 4.26 -0.35
C THR A 104 -23.33 3.44 -0.91
N SER A 105 -23.90 3.88 -2.03
CA SER A 105 -24.88 3.13 -2.84
C SER A 105 -24.38 1.73 -3.21
N ASP A 106 -23.08 1.50 -3.06
CA ASP A 106 -22.33 0.38 -3.60
C ASP A 106 -22.08 -0.70 -2.54
N ALA A 107 -22.73 -0.65 -1.37
CA ALA A 107 -22.54 -1.66 -0.31
C ALA A 107 -22.77 -3.11 -0.79
N PRO A 108 -23.82 -3.43 -1.60
CA PRO A 108 -23.98 -4.77 -2.16
C PRO A 108 -22.86 -5.15 -3.16
N GLU A 109 -22.29 -4.16 -3.84
CA GLU A 109 -21.18 -4.35 -4.77
C GLU A 109 -19.88 -4.63 -4.02
N ILE A 110 -19.57 -3.87 -2.96
CA ILE A 110 -18.43 -4.13 -2.06
C ILE A 110 -18.54 -5.53 -1.45
N GLU A 111 -19.74 -5.93 -1.02
CA GLU A 111 -19.99 -7.25 -0.45
C GLU A 111 -19.78 -8.36 -1.49
N ARG A 112 -20.27 -8.17 -2.73
CA ARG A 112 -20.03 -9.09 -3.85
C ARG A 112 -18.53 -9.17 -4.20
N TYR A 113 -17.86 -8.03 -4.31
CA TYR A 113 -16.42 -7.93 -4.54
C TYR A 113 -15.65 -8.72 -3.49
N SER A 114 -15.93 -8.46 -2.21
CA SER A 114 -15.25 -9.11 -1.08
C SER A 114 -15.47 -10.62 -1.03
N ARG A 115 -16.70 -11.08 -1.34
CA ARG A 115 -17.00 -12.52 -1.44
C ARG A 115 -16.26 -13.17 -2.61
N ASN A 116 -16.24 -12.54 -3.77
CA ASN A 116 -15.57 -13.06 -4.95
C ASN A 116 -14.05 -13.11 -4.75
N GLU A 117 -13.47 -12.08 -4.13
CA GLU A 117 -12.05 -12.03 -3.81
C GLU A 117 -11.65 -13.17 -2.87
N ALA A 118 -12.40 -13.35 -1.77
CA ALA A 118 -12.17 -14.44 -0.83
C ALA A 118 -12.32 -15.81 -1.52
N ALA A 119 -13.36 -16.01 -2.33
CA ALA A 119 -13.58 -17.25 -3.06
C ALA A 119 -12.48 -17.55 -4.10
N LEU A 120 -11.89 -16.54 -4.74
CA LEU A 120 -10.73 -16.73 -5.61
C LEU A 120 -9.51 -17.19 -4.82
N LEU A 121 -9.21 -16.51 -3.71
CA LEU A 121 -8.06 -16.81 -2.85
C LEU A 121 -8.17 -18.20 -2.20
N GLU A 122 -9.38 -18.68 -1.91
CA GLU A 122 -9.63 -20.04 -1.42
C GLU A 122 -9.21 -21.15 -2.41
N ASN A 123 -9.08 -20.84 -3.71
CA ASN A 123 -8.56 -21.81 -4.70
C ASN A 123 -7.04 -22.00 -4.64
N ILE A 124 -6.33 -21.23 -3.83
CA ILE A 124 -4.88 -21.37 -3.65
C ILE A 124 -4.62 -22.45 -2.60
N GLU A 125 -4.34 -23.67 -3.05
CA GLU A 125 -3.94 -24.81 -2.20
C GLU A 125 -2.43 -24.82 -1.91
N ASP A 126 -1.83 -23.69 -1.51
CA ASP A 126 -0.42 -23.58 -1.12
C ASP A 126 -0.29 -23.28 0.38
N THR A 127 0.41 -24.16 1.11
CA THR A 127 0.66 -24.01 2.54
C THR A 127 2.06 -23.47 2.84
N SER A 128 2.90 -23.33 1.81
CA SER A 128 4.22 -22.73 1.92
C SER A 128 4.13 -21.20 1.99
N PHE A 129 5.27 -20.53 2.11
CA PHE A 129 5.31 -19.08 1.98
C PHE A 129 5.09 -18.68 0.51
N TYR A 130 4.08 -17.83 0.28
CA TYR A 130 3.83 -17.20 -1.01
C TYR A 130 3.32 -15.78 -0.81
N ARG A 131 3.49 -14.96 -1.85
CA ARG A 131 2.84 -13.65 -2.01
C ARG A 131 1.88 -13.67 -3.20
N VAL A 132 0.93 -12.75 -3.19
CA VAL A 132 -0.04 -12.49 -4.26
C VAL A 132 0.07 -11.03 -4.69
N VAL A 133 0.09 -10.79 -6.01
CA VAL A 133 -0.02 -9.46 -6.61
C VAL A 133 -1.35 -9.36 -7.32
N GLN A 134 -1.94 -8.17 -7.32
CA GLN A 134 -3.13 -7.88 -8.12
C GLN A 134 -2.95 -6.56 -8.84
N THR A 135 -3.49 -6.47 -10.05
CA THR A 135 -3.48 -5.24 -10.86
C THR A 135 -4.83 -4.52 -10.82
N SER A 136 -5.90 -5.26 -10.53
CA SER A 136 -7.27 -4.76 -10.40
C SER A 136 -7.69 -4.63 -8.93
N TYR A 137 -8.30 -3.49 -8.60
CA TYR A 137 -8.75 -3.14 -7.25
C TYR A 137 -10.22 -2.70 -7.27
N HIS A 138 -10.89 -2.73 -6.11
CA HIS A 138 -12.29 -2.33 -6.00
C HIS A 138 -12.52 -0.91 -6.54
N SER A 139 -11.63 0.02 -6.20
CA SER A 139 -11.74 1.41 -6.61
C SER A 139 -10.57 1.75 -7.53
N SER A 140 -10.89 1.88 -8.81
CA SER A 140 -9.95 2.32 -9.85
C SER A 140 -10.58 3.37 -10.76
N HIS A 141 -9.77 4.32 -11.21
CA HIS A 141 -10.15 5.33 -12.20
C HIS A 141 -9.08 5.39 -13.29
N HIS A 142 -9.45 5.11 -14.54
CA HIS A 142 -8.53 5.01 -15.68
C HIS A 142 -7.35 4.05 -15.42
N GLY A 143 -7.60 2.82 -14.97
CA GLY A 143 -6.54 1.83 -14.69
C GLY A 143 -5.68 2.12 -13.45
N LEU A 144 -5.89 3.25 -12.77
CA LEU A 144 -5.17 3.62 -11.55
C LEU A 144 -6.00 3.30 -10.32
N ALA A 145 -5.37 2.75 -9.28
CA ALA A 145 -6.02 2.43 -8.02
C ALA A 145 -5.36 3.16 -6.85
N ALA A 146 -6.12 3.38 -5.77
CA ALA A 146 -5.62 3.84 -4.46
C ALA A 146 -5.89 2.82 -3.33
N SER A 147 -6.60 1.72 -3.64
CA SER A 147 -7.05 0.71 -2.67
C SER A 147 -6.00 -0.37 -2.38
N TYR A 148 -4.74 0.01 -2.19
CA TYR A 148 -3.63 -0.94 -1.99
C TYR A 148 -3.65 -1.71 -0.65
N ASN A 149 -4.63 -1.47 0.22
CA ASN A 149 -4.81 -2.18 1.50
C ASN A 149 -5.66 -3.45 1.41
N GLU A 150 -6.14 -3.83 0.22
CA GLU A 150 -6.87 -5.09 0.02
C GLU A 150 -6.11 -6.35 0.50
N PRO A 151 -4.78 -6.47 0.37
CA PRO A 151 -4.03 -7.57 0.96
C PRO A 151 -4.22 -7.71 2.47
N LEU A 152 -4.28 -6.58 3.20
CA LEU A 152 -4.58 -6.57 4.64
C LEU A 152 -6.05 -6.92 4.92
N ALA A 153 -6.98 -6.43 4.08
CA ALA A 153 -8.41 -6.67 4.25
C ALA A 153 -8.80 -8.14 4.03
N TYR A 154 -8.15 -8.80 3.06
CA TYR A 154 -8.41 -10.19 2.67
C TYR A 154 -7.36 -11.18 3.19
N ASN A 155 -6.46 -10.72 4.06
CA ASN A 155 -5.48 -11.53 4.76
C ASN A 155 -4.58 -12.38 3.84
N PHE A 156 -4.05 -11.78 2.78
CA PHE A 156 -3.01 -12.39 1.95
C PHE A 156 -1.74 -11.54 1.95
N ARG A 157 -0.59 -12.19 1.76
CA ARG A 157 0.71 -11.51 1.71
C ARG A 157 0.88 -10.90 0.33
N SER A 158 1.24 -9.63 0.25
CA SER A 158 1.52 -8.94 -1.02
C SER A 158 2.81 -8.14 -0.94
N VAL A 159 3.26 -7.64 -2.09
CA VAL A 159 4.32 -6.62 -2.21
C VAL A 159 3.75 -5.20 -2.17
N SER A 160 2.42 -5.07 -2.23
CA SER A 160 1.67 -3.82 -2.14
C SER A 160 0.95 -3.72 -0.78
N SER A 161 1.10 -2.58 -0.10
CA SER A 161 0.23 -2.12 0.99
C SER A 161 0.46 -0.63 1.21
N PHE A 162 -0.57 0.13 1.60
CA PHE A 162 -0.33 1.48 2.12
C PHE A 162 0.20 1.40 3.55
N VAL A 163 1.31 2.09 3.80
CA VAL A 163 1.86 2.27 5.13
C VAL A 163 2.30 3.73 5.26
N SER A 164 1.81 4.46 6.26
CA SER A 164 2.11 5.90 6.42
C SER A 164 3.55 6.21 6.83
N ALA A 165 4.27 5.20 7.32
CA ALA A 165 5.69 5.30 7.68
C ALA A 165 6.37 3.96 7.36
N PRO A 166 6.54 3.65 6.06
CA PRO A 166 7.14 2.39 5.63
C PRO A 166 8.63 2.40 5.89
N ASP A 167 9.23 1.23 5.74
CA ASP A 167 10.67 1.11 5.64
C ASP A 167 11.16 1.70 4.30
N GLU A 168 12.10 2.64 4.38
CA GLU A 168 12.62 3.39 3.23
C GLU A 168 13.37 2.49 2.24
N ASN A 169 14.13 1.51 2.75
CA ASN A 169 14.90 0.57 1.91
C ASN A 169 13.97 -0.29 1.06
N SER A 170 12.84 -0.72 1.64
CA SER A 170 11.84 -1.52 0.96
C SER A 170 11.19 -0.77 -0.20
N ILE A 171 10.73 0.47 0.03
CA ILE A 171 10.11 1.29 -1.02
C ILE A 171 11.14 1.72 -2.06
N SER A 172 12.34 2.10 -1.64
CA SER A 172 13.41 2.48 -2.56
C SER A 172 13.82 1.32 -3.49
N PHE A 173 13.81 0.09 -2.99
CA PHE A 173 14.03 -1.10 -3.81
C PHE A 173 12.90 -1.31 -4.82
N LEU A 174 11.64 -1.27 -4.39
CA LEU A 174 10.49 -1.47 -5.28
C LEU A 174 10.48 -0.41 -6.39
N ASN A 175 10.72 0.86 -6.03
CA ASN A 175 10.88 1.98 -6.96
C ASN A 175 11.93 1.66 -8.04
N ARG A 176 13.14 1.27 -7.61
CA ARG A 176 14.25 0.94 -8.51
C ARG A 176 13.95 -0.28 -9.38
N ALA A 177 13.24 -1.26 -8.85
CA ALA A 177 12.91 -2.50 -9.55
C ALA A 177 11.67 -2.41 -10.45
N GLY A 178 10.96 -1.28 -10.46
CA GLY A 178 9.90 -0.97 -11.44
C GLY A 178 8.50 -0.81 -10.86
N TYR A 179 8.31 -0.98 -9.55
CA TYR A 179 7.07 -0.64 -8.84
C TYR A 179 7.19 0.74 -8.20
N PRO A 180 6.59 1.80 -8.78
CA PRO A 180 6.75 3.14 -8.24
C PRO A 180 6.11 3.27 -6.86
N GLY A 181 6.80 3.97 -5.97
CA GLY A 181 6.37 4.39 -4.66
C GLY A 181 5.70 5.75 -4.75
N TYR A 182 4.43 5.84 -4.38
CA TYR A 182 3.73 7.12 -4.29
C TYR A 182 3.81 7.68 -2.86
N TYR A 183 4.25 8.93 -2.74
CA TYR A 183 4.61 9.62 -1.49
C TYR A 183 5.50 8.79 -0.55
N ASP A 184 6.33 7.90 -1.10
CA ASP A 184 7.10 6.93 -0.31
C ASP A 184 6.24 6.17 0.72
N THR A 185 4.98 5.87 0.38
CA THR A 185 4.01 5.18 1.27
C THR A 185 3.25 4.04 0.61
N ILE A 186 3.19 4.04 -0.73
CA ILE A 186 2.37 3.11 -1.51
C ILE A 186 3.20 2.53 -2.66
N PRO A 187 3.52 1.23 -2.65
CA PRO A 187 3.98 0.52 -3.84
C PRO A 187 2.81 0.35 -4.82
N VAL A 188 2.96 0.91 -6.02
CA VAL A 188 1.97 0.84 -7.10
C VAL A 188 2.19 -0.43 -7.92
N THR A 189 1.16 -1.29 -7.98
CA THR A 189 1.21 -2.59 -8.69
C THR A 189 0.10 -2.73 -9.74
N VAL A 190 -0.35 -1.62 -10.35
CA VAL A 190 -1.40 -1.63 -11.40
C VAL A 190 -0.94 -2.26 -12.72
N SER A 191 0.37 -2.44 -12.92
CA SER A 191 0.96 -3.26 -13.97
C SER A 191 1.90 -4.24 -13.31
N GLU A 192 1.68 -5.54 -13.50
CA GLU A 192 2.49 -6.59 -12.90
C GLU A 192 3.88 -6.69 -13.54
N ASN A 193 4.88 -6.98 -12.72
CA ASN A 193 6.27 -7.08 -13.13
C ASN A 193 6.74 -8.51 -12.92
N LEU A 194 6.57 -9.36 -13.94
CA LEU A 194 6.81 -10.80 -13.86
C LEU A 194 8.21 -11.14 -13.34
N ALA A 195 9.23 -10.37 -13.74
CA ALA A 195 10.60 -10.57 -13.28
C ALA A 195 10.77 -10.22 -11.79
N LEU A 196 10.26 -9.08 -11.34
CA LEU A 196 10.32 -8.67 -9.93
C LEU A 196 9.47 -9.58 -9.03
N ASP A 197 8.24 -9.85 -9.45
CA ASP A 197 7.28 -10.70 -8.76
C ASP A 197 7.87 -12.09 -8.50
N SER A 198 8.56 -12.64 -9.51
CA SER A 198 9.22 -13.94 -9.40
C SER A 198 10.29 -13.98 -8.31
N LEU A 199 11.13 -12.93 -8.19
CA LEU A 199 12.15 -12.81 -7.14
C LEU A 199 11.55 -12.65 -5.75
N LEU A 200 10.41 -11.98 -5.65
CA LEU A 200 9.74 -11.70 -4.38
C LEU A 200 8.76 -12.81 -3.97
N SER A 201 8.92 -14.02 -4.49
CA SER A 201 8.06 -15.17 -4.16
C SER A 201 6.57 -14.89 -4.39
N VAL A 202 6.25 -14.03 -5.35
CA VAL A 202 4.88 -13.83 -5.82
C VAL A 202 4.54 -15.01 -6.73
N LYS A 203 3.88 -16.02 -6.14
CA LYS A 203 3.48 -17.24 -6.84
C LYS A 203 2.14 -17.09 -7.56
N TYR A 204 1.33 -16.12 -7.15
CA TYR A 204 -0.02 -15.93 -7.67
C TYR A 204 -0.27 -14.48 -8.07
N VAL A 205 -0.96 -14.30 -9.19
CA VAL A 205 -1.32 -13.00 -9.74
C VAL A 205 -2.83 -12.97 -10.00
N LEU A 206 -3.50 -11.92 -9.54
CA LEU A 206 -4.91 -11.64 -9.80
C LEU A 206 -5.01 -10.53 -10.84
N LEU A 207 -5.54 -10.89 -12.01
CA LEU A 207 -5.77 -9.94 -13.12
C LEU A 207 -7.27 -9.74 -13.31
N SER A 208 -7.67 -8.62 -13.91
CA SER A 208 -9.05 -8.43 -14.37
C SER A 208 -9.46 -9.59 -15.29
N SER A 209 -10.73 -10.01 -15.21
CA SER A 209 -11.25 -11.03 -16.12
C SER A 209 -11.05 -10.59 -17.58
N GLY A 210 -10.32 -11.38 -18.37
CA GLY A 210 -10.04 -11.08 -19.77
C GLY A 210 -8.87 -10.11 -20.01
N ASP A 211 -8.05 -9.82 -18.99
CA ASP A 211 -6.80 -9.06 -19.17
C ASP A 211 -5.92 -9.73 -20.26
N PRO A 212 -5.44 -8.97 -21.27
CA PRO A 212 -4.61 -9.54 -22.33
C PRO A 212 -3.16 -9.79 -21.90
N ASN A 213 -2.69 -9.22 -20.79
CA ASN A 213 -1.32 -9.34 -20.30
C ASN A 213 -1.10 -10.66 -19.53
N THR A 214 -1.26 -11.80 -20.20
CA THR A 214 -1.23 -13.13 -19.55
C THR A 214 -0.08 -14.03 -19.98
N GLU A 215 0.68 -13.64 -21.00
CA GLU A 215 1.81 -14.43 -21.50
C GLU A 215 2.83 -14.77 -20.37
N GLY A 216 3.32 -16.00 -20.35
CA GLY A 216 4.20 -16.49 -19.29
C GLY A 216 3.51 -16.83 -17.95
N LEU A 217 2.23 -16.46 -17.76
CA LEU A 217 1.43 -16.87 -16.59
C LEU A 217 0.57 -18.10 -16.91
N GLN A 218 0.25 -18.89 -15.89
CA GLN A 218 -0.62 -20.07 -16.03
C GLN A 218 -1.95 -19.83 -15.33
N LYS A 219 -3.05 -19.73 -16.09
CA LYS A 219 -4.39 -19.57 -15.52
C LYS A 219 -4.77 -20.78 -14.65
N LEU A 220 -5.25 -20.53 -13.44
CA LEU A 220 -5.69 -21.55 -12.48
C LEU A 220 -7.22 -21.59 -12.38
N SER A 221 -7.83 -20.44 -12.10
CA SER A 221 -9.27 -20.30 -11.93
C SER A 221 -9.73 -18.90 -12.30
N SER A 222 -11.04 -18.69 -12.34
CA SER A 222 -11.65 -17.42 -12.71
C SER A 222 -13.02 -17.28 -12.08
N ILE A 223 -13.38 -16.04 -11.76
CA ILE A 223 -14.78 -15.66 -11.54
C ILE A 223 -15.16 -14.73 -12.69
N ASP A 224 -16.13 -15.16 -13.49
CA ASP A 224 -16.58 -14.44 -14.69
C ASP A 224 -17.02 -13.00 -14.36
N GLY A 225 -16.57 -12.06 -15.20
CA GLY A 225 -16.81 -10.62 -15.00
C GLY A 225 -16.14 -10.02 -13.75
N PHE A 226 -15.23 -10.75 -13.10
CA PHE A 226 -14.50 -10.28 -11.93
C PHE A 226 -12.98 -10.33 -12.16
N LYS A 227 -12.32 -11.40 -11.71
CA LYS A 227 -10.87 -11.57 -11.79
C LYS A 227 -10.54 -13.00 -12.18
N ASP A 228 -9.36 -13.13 -12.78
CA ASP A 228 -8.70 -14.38 -13.12
C ASP A 228 -7.51 -14.59 -12.18
N LEU A 229 -7.38 -15.81 -11.64
CA LEU A 229 -6.24 -16.22 -10.82
C LEU A 229 -5.23 -16.97 -11.69
N TYR A 230 -3.98 -16.49 -11.66
CA TYR A 230 -2.85 -17.09 -12.37
C TYR A 230 -1.76 -17.57 -11.40
N ALA A 231 -1.07 -18.65 -11.76
CA ALA A 231 0.22 -19.02 -11.20
C ALA A 231 1.35 -18.37 -12.00
N ASN A 232 2.36 -17.91 -11.27
CA ASN A 232 3.65 -17.49 -11.81
C ASN A 232 4.64 -18.69 -11.77
N PRO A 233 5.00 -19.30 -12.92
CA PRO A 233 5.89 -20.46 -12.96
C PRO A 233 7.36 -20.10 -12.69
N TYR A 234 7.72 -18.82 -12.70
CA TYR A 234 9.08 -18.33 -12.50
C TYR A 234 9.36 -17.96 -11.03
N ALA A 235 8.35 -17.99 -10.16
CA ALA A 235 8.50 -17.67 -8.75
C ALA A 235 9.58 -18.54 -8.07
N VAL A 236 10.38 -17.89 -7.22
CA VAL A 236 11.41 -18.54 -6.40
C VAL A 236 11.03 -18.52 -4.92
N ASP A 237 11.61 -19.43 -4.15
CA ASP A 237 11.40 -19.50 -2.70
C ASP A 237 11.97 -18.26 -2.00
N PRO A 238 11.44 -17.90 -0.81
CA PRO A 238 11.82 -16.66 -0.14
C PRO A 238 13.24 -16.67 0.42
N ALA A 239 13.96 -17.80 0.35
CA ALA A 239 15.35 -17.89 0.78
C ALA A 239 16.13 -18.96 0.00
N PHE A 240 17.32 -18.59 -0.47
CA PHE A 240 18.17 -19.45 -1.29
C PHE A 240 19.65 -19.04 -1.17
N VAL A 241 20.55 -19.98 -1.48
CA VAL A 241 22.00 -19.76 -1.41
C VAL A 241 22.47 -19.03 -2.67
N ILE A 242 23.12 -17.88 -2.47
CA ILE A 242 23.76 -17.08 -3.52
C ILE A 242 25.27 -17.33 -3.58
N PRO A 243 25.90 -17.21 -4.76
CA PRO A 243 27.34 -17.40 -4.88
C PRO A 243 28.10 -16.26 -4.18
N ALA A 244 29.42 -16.41 -4.04
CA ALA A 244 30.26 -15.32 -3.52
C ALA A 244 30.04 -14.03 -4.33
N ALA A 245 29.95 -12.90 -3.64
CA ALA A 245 29.49 -11.61 -4.17
C ALA A 245 30.03 -11.30 -5.59
N GLY A 246 29.16 -11.42 -6.59
CA GLY A 246 29.38 -10.87 -7.93
C GLY A 246 29.12 -9.36 -7.93
N SER A 247 29.67 -8.65 -8.92
CA SER A 247 29.40 -7.21 -9.08
C SER A 247 27.90 -6.97 -9.27
N PHE A 248 27.30 -6.20 -8.38
CA PHE A 248 25.92 -5.72 -8.47
C PHE A 248 25.95 -4.19 -8.46
N ASP A 249 25.48 -3.57 -9.54
CA ASP A 249 25.36 -2.12 -9.61
C ASP A 249 24.05 -1.68 -8.95
N SER A 250 24.12 -1.31 -7.67
CA SER A 250 22.96 -0.89 -6.87
C SER A 250 22.40 0.47 -7.28
N GLU A 251 23.12 1.22 -8.14
CA GLU A 251 22.82 2.60 -8.50
C GLU A 251 22.13 2.73 -9.87
N ASN A 252 21.85 1.61 -10.54
CA ASN A 252 21.16 1.61 -11.82
C ASN A 252 19.72 2.13 -11.66
N THR A 253 19.41 3.24 -12.33
CA THR A 253 18.11 3.92 -12.23
C THR A 253 17.08 3.41 -13.23
N ASN A 254 17.48 2.57 -14.20
CA ASN A 254 16.55 1.95 -15.14
C ASN A 254 16.08 0.59 -14.59
N PRO A 255 14.77 0.40 -14.34
CA PRO A 255 14.25 -0.82 -13.73
C PRO A 255 14.60 -2.12 -14.45
N ALA A 256 14.52 -2.15 -15.78
CA ALA A 256 14.83 -3.36 -16.54
C ALA A 256 16.33 -3.73 -16.44
N ARG A 257 17.21 -2.73 -16.46
CA ARG A 257 18.66 -2.94 -16.31
C ARG A 257 19.03 -3.29 -14.86
N TYR A 258 18.41 -2.65 -13.88
CA TYR A 258 18.55 -3.00 -12.47
C TYR A 258 18.15 -4.46 -12.21
N LEU A 259 17.03 -4.91 -12.78
CA LEU A 259 16.59 -6.30 -12.69
C LEU A 259 17.56 -7.27 -13.40
N ASN A 260 18.15 -6.89 -14.54
CA ASN A 260 19.22 -7.68 -15.14
C ASN A 260 20.41 -7.86 -14.18
N ASP A 261 20.90 -6.77 -13.59
CA ASP A 261 22.03 -6.81 -12.66
C ASP A 261 21.72 -7.67 -11.42
N LEU A 262 20.51 -7.53 -10.89
CA LEU A 262 20.03 -8.31 -9.75
C LEU A 262 19.90 -9.80 -10.09
N TYR A 263 19.31 -10.16 -11.22
CA TYR A 263 19.18 -11.56 -11.64
C TYR A 263 20.54 -12.22 -11.88
N ARG A 264 21.49 -11.52 -12.50
CA ARG A 264 22.85 -12.04 -12.70
C ARG A 264 23.55 -12.30 -11.36
N HIS A 265 23.45 -11.36 -10.42
CA HIS A 265 24.00 -11.50 -9.08
C HIS A 265 23.39 -12.68 -8.30
N LEU A 266 22.06 -12.82 -8.31
CA LEU A 266 21.35 -13.85 -7.55
C LEU A 266 21.47 -15.24 -8.17
N SER A 267 21.30 -15.35 -9.50
CA SER A 267 21.27 -16.63 -10.22
C SER A 267 22.65 -17.16 -10.59
N GLY A 268 23.64 -16.29 -10.79
CA GLY A 268 24.94 -16.63 -11.38
C GLY A 268 24.88 -16.89 -12.89
N ILE A 269 23.74 -16.62 -13.54
CA ILE A 269 23.57 -16.68 -15.00
C ILE A 269 23.96 -15.32 -15.57
N GLU A 270 24.90 -15.27 -16.51
CA GLU A 270 25.41 -14.01 -17.10
C GLU A 270 24.46 -13.36 -18.13
N LYS A 271 23.44 -14.09 -18.58
CA LYS A 271 22.48 -13.59 -19.57
C LYS A 271 21.55 -12.54 -18.93
N ASN A 272 21.18 -11.54 -19.71
CA ASN A 272 20.18 -10.56 -19.32
C ASN A 272 18.78 -11.12 -19.56
N ILE A 273 17.90 -11.00 -18.56
CA ILE A 273 16.49 -11.35 -18.68
C ILE A 273 15.71 -10.32 -19.52
N PHE A 274 16.09 -9.04 -19.47
CA PHE A 274 15.55 -7.98 -20.31
C PHE A 274 16.52 -7.61 -21.41
N ARG A 275 16.05 -7.67 -22.66
CA ARG A 275 16.76 -7.27 -23.87
C ARG A 275 16.17 -5.96 -24.39
N PRO A 276 16.96 -4.91 -24.70
CA PRO A 276 16.41 -3.74 -25.35
C PRO A 276 15.87 -4.10 -26.73
N VAL A 277 14.69 -3.59 -27.08
CA VAL A 277 14.10 -3.72 -28.41
C VAL A 277 13.84 -2.34 -29.01
N ILE A 278 13.83 -2.27 -30.33
CA ILE A 278 13.64 -1.02 -31.07
C ILE A 278 12.16 -0.88 -31.38
N ALA A 279 11.64 0.34 -31.24
CA ALA A 279 10.31 0.71 -31.72
C ALA A 279 10.42 1.59 -32.96
N ASP A 280 9.51 1.39 -33.90
CA ASP A 280 9.27 2.34 -34.98
C ASP A 280 8.37 3.46 -34.47
N ILE A 281 8.76 4.71 -34.72
CA ILE A 281 7.96 5.89 -34.38
C ILE A 281 7.06 6.19 -35.59
N THR A 282 5.75 5.98 -35.44
CA THR A 282 4.77 6.21 -36.51
C THR A 282 4.29 7.66 -36.53
N GLU A 283 4.10 8.24 -35.35
CA GLU A 283 3.78 9.64 -35.13
C GLU A 283 4.20 10.07 -33.72
N GLU A 284 4.05 11.35 -33.39
CA GLU A 284 4.43 11.87 -32.08
C GLU A 284 3.61 11.19 -30.98
N GLY A 285 4.31 10.52 -30.04
CA GLY A 285 3.68 9.77 -28.96
C GLY A 285 3.23 8.35 -29.32
N SER A 286 3.41 7.89 -30.58
CA SER A 286 3.04 6.55 -31.03
C SER A 286 4.25 5.71 -31.42
N PHE A 287 4.31 4.49 -30.89
CA PHE A 287 5.41 3.55 -31.03
C PHE A 287 4.88 2.18 -31.43
N VAL A 288 5.50 1.56 -32.42
CA VAL A 288 5.21 0.19 -32.84
C VAL A 288 6.41 -0.69 -32.56
N VAL A 289 6.23 -1.72 -31.74
CA VAL A 289 7.26 -2.70 -31.40
C VAL A 289 6.90 -4.02 -32.05
N GLN A 290 7.83 -4.64 -32.77
CA GLN A 290 7.61 -5.96 -33.36
C GLN A 290 7.69 -7.05 -32.30
N GLU A 291 6.90 -8.12 -32.47
CA GLU A 291 6.92 -9.27 -31.57
C GLU A 291 8.29 -9.92 -31.52
N GLU A 292 8.75 -10.21 -30.32
CA GLU A 292 9.91 -11.06 -30.04
C GLU A 292 9.39 -12.38 -29.44
N PRO A 293 9.31 -13.47 -30.22
CA PRO A 293 8.71 -14.72 -29.76
C PRO A 293 9.32 -15.22 -28.45
N GLY A 294 8.48 -15.74 -27.55
CA GLY A 294 8.91 -16.24 -26.24
C GLY A 294 9.32 -15.13 -25.26
N SER A 295 8.85 -13.90 -25.48
CA SER A 295 9.20 -12.75 -24.67
C SER A 295 8.00 -11.88 -24.35
N VAL A 296 8.00 -11.28 -23.15
CA VAL A 296 6.98 -10.31 -22.76
C VAL A 296 7.51 -8.89 -22.95
N LEU A 297 6.76 -8.04 -23.64
CA LEU A 297 7.16 -6.65 -23.85
C LEU A 297 6.86 -5.78 -22.61
N TYR A 298 7.87 -5.02 -22.21
CA TYR A 298 7.80 -3.96 -21.20
C TYR A 298 8.28 -2.64 -21.78
N ALA A 299 7.72 -1.53 -21.29
CA ALA A 299 8.08 -0.20 -21.74
C ALA A 299 8.20 0.80 -20.57
N ILE A 300 8.99 1.84 -20.82
CA ILE A 300 9.15 3.01 -19.96
C ILE A 300 9.04 4.25 -20.86
N LEU A 301 8.09 5.13 -20.56
CA LEU A 301 7.98 6.44 -21.20
C LEU A 301 8.31 7.52 -20.17
N LEU A 302 9.40 8.24 -20.36
CA LEU A 302 9.79 9.40 -19.56
C LEU A 302 9.20 10.65 -20.19
N THR A 303 8.50 11.47 -19.41
CA THR A 303 7.78 12.65 -19.87
C THR A 303 8.23 13.91 -19.12
N ASN A 304 7.99 15.08 -19.69
CA ASN A 304 8.26 16.37 -19.04
C ASN A 304 7.03 16.99 -18.33
N PHE A 305 5.92 16.24 -18.21
CA PHE A 305 4.64 16.75 -17.71
C PHE A 305 4.01 15.83 -16.67
N ASP A 306 3.18 16.38 -15.79
CA ASP A 306 2.50 15.65 -14.71
C ASP A 306 0.97 15.79 -14.74
N SER A 307 0.43 16.46 -15.77
CA SER A 307 -1.01 16.75 -15.88
C SER A 307 -1.88 15.53 -16.20
N GLY A 308 -1.27 14.37 -16.41
CA GLY A 308 -1.93 13.13 -16.82
C GLY A 308 -2.34 13.08 -18.29
N SER A 309 -2.19 11.91 -18.89
CA SER A 309 -2.83 11.47 -20.13
C SER A 309 -3.27 10.01 -19.94
N THR A 310 -3.99 9.43 -20.90
CA THR A 310 -4.32 7.99 -20.89
C THR A 310 -3.39 7.29 -21.86
N LEU A 311 -2.63 6.32 -21.38
CA LEU A 311 -1.82 5.42 -22.21
C LEU A 311 -2.74 4.41 -22.89
N HIS A 312 -2.52 4.20 -24.18
CA HIS A 312 -3.24 3.23 -24.99
C HIS A 312 -2.29 2.13 -25.46
N ILE A 313 -2.79 0.88 -25.48
CA ILE A 313 -2.08 -0.27 -26.04
C ILE A 313 -3.00 -0.93 -27.05
N ASN A 314 -2.52 -1.12 -28.29
CA ASN A 314 -3.29 -1.69 -29.41
C ASN A 314 -4.65 -1.01 -29.63
N GLY A 315 -4.71 0.31 -29.43
CA GLY A 315 -5.91 1.13 -29.57
C GLY A 315 -6.88 1.13 -28.38
N GLU A 316 -6.63 0.31 -27.34
CA GLU A 316 -7.47 0.25 -26.13
C GLU A 316 -6.90 1.12 -25.01
N GLU A 317 -7.75 1.71 -24.17
CA GLU A 317 -7.30 2.42 -22.96
C GLU A 317 -6.64 1.42 -21.99
N TYR A 318 -5.38 1.69 -21.62
CA TYR A 318 -4.63 0.84 -20.70
C TYR A 318 -4.63 1.42 -19.28
N THR A 319 -4.01 2.59 -19.08
CA THR A 319 -3.96 3.24 -17.77
C THR A 319 -3.69 4.73 -17.90
N GLY A 320 -4.08 5.51 -16.89
CA GLY A 320 -3.58 6.87 -16.70
C GLY A 320 -2.06 6.84 -16.57
N TYR A 321 -1.39 7.75 -17.26
CA TYR A 321 0.06 7.82 -17.34
C TYR A 321 0.54 9.27 -17.19
N SER A 322 1.81 9.47 -16.79
CA SER A 322 2.37 10.80 -16.53
C SER A 322 1.61 11.56 -15.42
N LYS A 323 1.24 10.84 -14.35
CA LYS A 323 0.49 11.34 -13.20
C LYS A 323 0.70 10.46 -11.97
N GLU A 324 0.17 10.89 -10.84
CA GLU A 324 0.17 10.14 -9.58
C GLU A 324 -0.33 8.70 -9.77
N MET A 325 0.37 7.75 -9.13
CA MET A 325 0.09 6.31 -9.17
C MET A 325 0.23 5.64 -10.55
N ALA A 326 0.75 6.32 -11.56
CA ALA A 326 1.06 5.68 -12.85
C ALA A 326 2.23 4.69 -12.71
N PRO A 327 2.22 3.57 -13.46
CA PRO A 327 3.35 2.63 -13.49
C PRO A 327 4.59 3.28 -14.14
N THR A 328 5.79 2.82 -13.76
CA THR A 328 7.05 3.26 -14.36
C THR A 328 7.52 2.29 -15.45
N LEU A 329 7.65 1.01 -15.10
CA LEU A 329 7.88 -0.07 -16.03
C LEU A 329 6.54 -0.80 -16.20
N PHE A 330 5.91 -0.67 -17.36
CA PHE A 330 4.61 -1.28 -17.62
C PHE A 330 4.70 -2.34 -18.71
N ARG A 331 3.87 -3.36 -18.56
CA ARG A 331 3.75 -4.45 -19.52
C ARG A 331 2.83 -4.07 -20.68
N ALA A 332 3.14 -4.53 -21.88
CA ALA A 332 2.31 -4.33 -23.06
C ALA A 332 2.14 -5.63 -23.86
N HIS A 333 0.90 -6.07 -24.03
CA HIS A 333 0.58 -7.28 -24.77
C HIS A 333 0.71 -7.08 -26.29
N THR A 334 1.12 -8.13 -27.00
CA THR A 334 1.27 -8.14 -28.45
C THR A 334 0.01 -8.68 -29.13
N VAL A 335 -0.40 -8.06 -30.24
CA VAL A 335 -1.52 -8.53 -31.07
C VAL A 335 -1.07 -8.62 -32.52
N ASN A 336 -1.31 -9.76 -33.17
CA ASN A 336 -1.00 -9.99 -34.60
C ASN A 336 0.47 -9.69 -34.99
N GLY A 337 1.45 -9.97 -34.13
CA GLY A 337 2.88 -9.81 -34.44
C GLY A 337 3.49 -8.46 -34.09
N SER A 338 2.73 -7.53 -33.51
CA SER A 338 3.25 -6.24 -33.05
C SER A 338 2.47 -5.68 -31.87
N THR A 339 3.06 -4.71 -31.18
CA THR A 339 2.42 -3.94 -30.11
C THR A 339 2.46 -2.47 -30.47
N GLU A 340 1.29 -1.83 -30.51
CA GLU A 340 1.17 -0.38 -30.66
C GLU A 340 1.01 0.27 -29.27
N ILE A 341 1.87 1.23 -28.95
CA ILE A 341 1.84 1.98 -27.70
C ILE A 341 1.65 3.45 -28.06
N TYR A 342 0.58 4.05 -27.57
CA TYR A 342 0.25 5.44 -27.85
C TYR A 342 -0.02 6.24 -26.58
N LEU A 343 0.71 7.33 -26.40
CA LEU A 343 0.50 8.32 -25.35
C LEU A 343 0.11 9.66 -26.00
N PRO A 344 -1.18 10.06 -25.95
CA PRO A 344 -1.63 11.32 -26.50
C PRO A 344 -0.94 12.52 -25.83
N LEU A 345 -0.43 13.43 -26.65
CA LEU A 345 0.16 14.71 -26.23
C LEU A 345 -0.76 15.86 -26.66
N ASP A 346 -0.96 16.84 -25.77
CA ASP A 346 -1.72 18.05 -26.09
C ASP A 346 -0.81 19.05 -26.81
N PRO A 347 -1.00 19.31 -28.13
CA PRO A 347 -0.12 20.17 -28.91
C PRO A 347 -0.22 21.66 -28.50
N LYS A 348 -1.19 22.02 -27.65
CA LYS A 348 -1.32 23.37 -27.09
C LYS A 348 -0.51 23.55 -25.81
N LYS A 349 0.04 22.46 -25.26
CA LYS A 349 0.88 22.45 -24.07
C LYS A 349 2.30 22.03 -24.45
N ASP A 350 3.26 22.38 -23.60
CA ASP A 350 4.64 21.92 -23.72
C ASP A 350 4.77 20.49 -23.18
N GLN A 351 4.13 19.53 -23.86
CA GLN A 351 4.15 18.11 -23.50
C GLN A 351 5.02 17.34 -24.49
N MET A 352 6.00 16.61 -23.97
CA MET A 352 6.85 15.74 -24.76
C MET A 352 7.21 14.47 -24.00
N ILE A 353 7.49 13.41 -24.76
CA ILE A 353 8.16 12.21 -24.28
C ILE A 353 9.66 12.48 -24.41
N ILE A 354 10.34 12.62 -23.28
CA ILE A 354 11.79 12.87 -23.18
C ILE A 354 12.57 11.65 -23.66
N ASP A 355 12.11 10.45 -23.28
CA ASP A 355 12.75 9.19 -23.61
C ASP A 355 11.71 8.06 -23.62
N ALA A 356 11.86 7.12 -24.54
CA ALA A 356 11.00 5.96 -24.70
C ALA A 356 11.86 4.71 -24.83
N GLN A 357 11.76 3.81 -23.87
CA GLN A 357 12.58 2.60 -23.81
C GLN A 357 11.70 1.35 -23.78
N PHE A 358 12.06 0.37 -24.60
CA PHE A 358 11.30 -0.86 -24.78
C PHE A 358 12.21 -2.06 -24.51
N PHE A 359 11.68 -3.07 -23.81
CA PHE A 359 12.42 -4.24 -23.39
C PHE A 359 11.60 -5.52 -23.61
N ALA A 360 12.22 -6.52 -24.22
CA ALA A 360 11.71 -7.88 -24.26
C ALA A 360 12.23 -8.65 -23.03
N LEU A 361 11.32 -9.08 -22.16
CA LEU A 361 11.60 -10.03 -21.08
C LEU A 361 11.66 -11.44 -21.68
N ASP A 362 12.86 -11.99 -21.79
CA ASP A 362 13.11 -13.32 -22.32
C ASP A 362 12.66 -14.41 -21.32
N LEU A 363 11.58 -15.13 -21.65
CA LEU A 363 10.98 -16.10 -20.74
C LEU A 363 11.85 -17.34 -20.53
N ASP A 364 12.65 -17.72 -21.52
CA ASP A 364 13.59 -18.84 -21.40
C ASP A 364 14.74 -18.49 -20.47
N VAL A 365 15.31 -17.28 -20.59
CA VAL A 365 16.37 -16.81 -19.69
C VAL A 365 15.83 -16.59 -18.28
N LEU A 366 14.60 -16.07 -18.14
CA LEU A 366 13.93 -15.95 -16.84
C LEU A 366 13.72 -17.33 -16.20
N SER A 367 13.26 -18.31 -16.97
CA SER A 367 13.10 -19.71 -16.52
C SER A 367 14.42 -20.34 -16.09
N GLU A 368 15.48 -20.14 -16.87
CA GLU A 368 16.83 -20.61 -16.57
C GLU A 368 17.34 -20.02 -15.25
N ALA A 369 17.25 -18.69 -15.09
CA ALA A 369 17.70 -18.00 -13.90
C ALA A 369 16.88 -18.38 -12.66
N ALA A 370 15.54 -18.43 -12.77
CA ALA A 370 14.66 -18.88 -11.69
C ALA A 370 14.94 -20.32 -11.28
N SER A 371 15.19 -21.22 -12.23
CA SER A 371 15.53 -22.62 -11.95
C SER A 371 16.90 -22.75 -11.27
N ALA A 372 17.90 -21.96 -11.69
CA ALA A 372 19.20 -21.90 -11.02
C ALA A 372 19.08 -21.41 -9.56
N ILE A 373 18.21 -20.44 -9.30
CA ILE A 373 17.89 -19.98 -7.94
C ILE A 373 17.19 -21.07 -7.14
N ARG A 374 16.10 -21.66 -7.66
CA ARG A 374 15.33 -22.72 -6.97
C ARG A 374 16.16 -23.97 -6.65
N SER A 375 17.13 -24.31 -7.50
CA SER A 375 18.05 -25.43 -7.23
C SER A 375 18.89 -25.26 -5.96
N ARG A 376 18.94 -24.03 -5.43
CA ARG A 376 19.69 -23.62 -4.23
C ARG A 376 18.77 -23.07 -3.14
N SER A 377 17.46 -23.34 -3.20
CA SER A 377 16.52 -22.98 -2.13
C SER A 377 16.95 -23.56 -0.79
N ALA A 378 16.64 -22.85 0.30
CA ALA A 378 16.76 -23.40 1.63
C ALA A 378 15.95 -24.71 1.72
N ALA A 379 16.51 -25.74 2.36
CA ALA A 379 15.85 -27.05 2.48
C ALA A 379 14.59 -26.99 3.35
N PHE A 380 14.52 -26.00 4.23
CA PHE A 380 13.34 -25.66 5.00
C PHE A 380 13.28 -24.14 5.19
N PHE A 381 12.08 -23.58 5.18
CA PHE A 381 11.83 -22.19 5.57
C PHE A 381 10.48 -22.05 6.27
N SER A 382 10.42 -21.12 7.22
CA SER A 382 9.20 -20.66 7.87
C SER A 382 9.33 -19.19 8.17
N ILE A 383 8.31 -18.39 7.84
CA ILE A 383 8.31 -16.93 8.01
C ILE A 383 6.92 -16.52 8.52
N GLY A 384 6.86 -15.85 9.66
CA GLY A 384 5.62 -15.35 10.24
C GLY A 384 5.83 -14.65 11.59
N ASP A 385 4.97 -13.68 11.90
CA ASP A 385 4.87 -13.02 13.22
C ASP A 385 6.21 -12.52 13.81
N GLY A 386 7.06 -11.93 12.98
CA GLY A 386 8.37 -11.42 13.39
C GLY A 386 9.42 -12.52 13.63
N HIS A 387 9.15 -13.75 13.21
CA HIS A 387 10.09 -14.85 13.25
C HIS A 387 10.33 -15.42 11.85
N ALA A 388 11.58 -15.80 11.58
CA ALA A 388 11.90 -16.61 10.42
C ALA A 388 12.92 -17.69 10.79
N LYS A 389 12.79 -18.86 10.17
CA LYS A 389 13.73 -19.97 10.31
C LYS A 389 14.06 -20.53 8.95
N PHE A 390 15.34 -20.78 8.69
CA PHE A 390 15.84 -21.39 7.46
C PHE A 390 16.83 -22.51 7.78
N GLU A 391 16.80 -23.58 7.01
CA GLU A 391 17.78 -24.67 7.11
C GLU A 391 18.48 -24.87 5.76
N VAL A 392 19.80 -24.75 5.75
CA VAL A 392 20.65 -25.01 4.58
C VAL A 392 21.52 -26.23 4.89
N ARG A 393 21.37 -27.32 4.13
CA ARG A 393 22.03 -28.61 4.42
C ARG A 393 23.50 -28.67 3.98
N ASP A 394 23.83 -28.05 2.85
CA ASP A 394 25.16 -28.08 2.22
C ASP A 394 25.67 -26.64 2.00
N GLY A 395 25.74 -25.87 3.09
CA GLY A 395 26.34 -24.54 3.07
C GLY A 395 27.83 -24.61 2.76
N LYS A 396 28.36 -23.55 2.16
CA LYS A 396 29.79 -23.43 1.84
C LYS A 396 30.31 -22.10 2.33
N ALA A 397 31.47 -22.10 2.97
CA ALA A 397 32.18 -20.88 3.33
C ALA A 397 32.41 -20.01 2.09
N GLY A 398 32.09 -18.71 2.22
CA GLY A 398 32.15 -17.76 1.11
C GLY A 398 30.85 -17.64 0.29
N THR A 399 29.83 -18.45 0.58
CA THR A 399 28.46 -18.26 0.08
C THR A 399 27.58 -17.64 1.15
N SER A 400 26.42 -17.12 0.76
CA SER A 400 25.45 -16.51 1.67
C SER A 400 24.05 -17.01 1.38
N LEU A 401 23.21 -17.05 2.42
CA LEU A 401 21.77 -17.20 2.29
C LEU A 401 21.15 -15.83 2.00
N PHE A 402 20.58 -15.65 0.82
CA PHE A 402 19.69 -14.53 0.52
C PHE A 402 18.31 -14.81 1.15
N THR A 403 17.64 -13.77 1.64
CA THR A 403 16.24 -13.84 2.08
C THR A 403 15.43 -12.69 1.47
N SER A 404 14.18 -12.94 1.05
CA SER A 404 13.24 -11.89 0.62
C SER A 404 12.63 -11.11 1.81
N ILE A 405 13.35 -11.07 2.94
CA ILE A 405 13.01 -10.30 4.14
C ILE A 405 13.81 -9.00 4.07
N PRO A 406 13.14 -7.84 3.96
CA PRO A 406 13.84 -6.56 3.99
C PRO A 406 14.41 -6.30 5.38
N ASP A 407 15.55 -5.61 5.41
CA ASP A 407 16.14 -5.11 6.63
C ASP A 407 15.25 -4.08 7.30
N SER A 408 15.26 -4.11 8.62
CA SER A 408 14.60 -3.13 9.46
C SER A 408 15.27 -3.15 10.82
N ARG A 409 15.35 -1.99 11.46
CA ARG A 409 15.86 -1.88 12.84
C ARG A 409 15.00 -2.76 13.74
N GLY A 410 15.58 -3.83 14.27
CA GLY A 410 14.88 -4.75 15.18
C GLY A 410 15.15 -6.23 14.91
N TRP A 411 15.72 -6.58 13.75
CA TRP A 411 16.12 -7.96 13.47
C TRP A 411 17.33 -8.39 14.32
N THR A 412 17.26 -9.63 14.79
CA THR A 412 18.39 -10.37 15.36
C THR A 412 18.50 -11.70 14.63
N VAL A 413 19.69 -11.99 14.12
CA VAL A 413 19.98 -13.21 13.36
C VAL A 413 20.91 -14.11 14.17
N LYS A 414 20.60 -15.40 14.21
CA LYS A 414 21.46 -16.45 14.75
C LYS A 414 21.72 -17.51 13.69
N ARG A 415 22.97 -17.96 13.59
CA ARG A 415 23.40 -19.14 12.83
C ARG A 415 23.90 -20.19 13.81
N ASN A 416 23.32 -21.39 13.76
CA ASN A 416 23.69 -22.51 14.64
C ASN A 416 23.68 -22.11 16.13
N GLY A 417 22.67 -21.33 16.53
CA GLY A 417 22.47 -20.83 17.90
C GLY A 417 23.34 -19.63 18.31
N LYS A 418 24.30 -19.21 17.49
CA LYS A 418 25.18 -18.05 17.76
C LYS A 418 24.70 -16.82 16.99
N LYS A 419 24.68 -15.66 17.64
CA LYS A 419 24.36 -14.39 16.98
C LYS A 419 25.40 -14.09 15.89
N VAL A 420 24.94 -13.67 14.72
CA VAL A 420 25.78 -13.28 13.58
C VAL A 420 25.30 -11.95 13.02
N ASP A 421 26.23 -11.23 12.40
CA ASP A 421 25.91 -10.08 11.56
C ASP A 421 25.46 -10.55 10.17
N TYR A 422 24.79 -9.68 9.44
CA TYR A 422 24.29 -9.92 8.10
C TYR A 422 24.57 -8.71 7.20
N ASP A 423 24.64 -8.96 5.90
CA ASP A 423 24.79 -7.96 4.85
C ASP A 423 23.45 -7.76 4.13
N LEU A 424 23.41 -6.81 3.19
CA LEU A 424 22.24 -6.51 2.38
C LEU A 424 22.52 -6.76 0.89
N THR A 425 21.64 -7.49 0.23
CA THR A 425 21.57 -7.53 -1.24
C THR A 425 20.57 -6.46 -1.71
N GLY A 426 20.93 -5.69 -2.74
CA GLY A 426 20.06 -4.60 -3.21
C GLY A 426 20.01 -3.38 -2.30
N GLY A 427 20.78 -3.37 -1.20
CA GLY A 427 20.62 -2.39 -0.11
C GLY A 427 19.35 -2.62 0.73
N THR A 428 18.67 -3.76 0.57
CA THR A 428 17.34 -3.99 1.16
C THR A 428 17.21 -5.36 1.81
N PHE A 429 17.62 -6.44 1.13
CA PHE A 429 17.30 -7.80 1.57
C PHE A 429 18.40 -8.42 2.43
N ILE A 430 18.00 -8.98 3.58
CA ILE A 430 18.92 -9.61 4.53
C ILE A 430 19.64 -10.80 3.90
N THR A 431 20.97 -10.78 3.96
CA THR A 431 21.88 -11.77 3.40
C THR A 431 22.86 -12.26 4.45
N ILE A 432 22.87 -13.57 4.69
CA ILE A 432 23.50 -14.16 5.87
C ILE A 432 24.64 -15.07 5.42
N PRO A 433 25.91 -14.79 5.78
CA PRO A 433 27.04 -15.64 5.43
C PRO A 433 26.86 -17.07 5.94
N LEU A 434 27.26 -18.06 5.14
CA LEU A 434 27.18 -19.48 5.49
C LEU A 434 28.54 -20.04 5.94
N GLU A 435 28.49 -21.06 6.78
CA GLU A 435 29.61 -21.96 7.09
C GLU A 435 29.51 -23.25 6.25
N ASP A 436 30.61 -24.00 6.19
CA ASP A 436 30.60 -25.34 5.58
C ASP A 436 29.65 -26.28 6.34
N GLY A 437 28.80 -26.99 5.60
CA GLY A 437 27.86 -27.98 6.14
C GLY A 437 26.50 -27.39 6.52
N GLU A 438 25.92 -27.89 7.61
CA GLU A 438 24.56 -27.53 8.03
C GLU A 438 24.51 -26.14 8.70
N ASN A 439 23.60 -25.30 8.22
CA ASN A 439 23.36 -23.98 8.76
C ASN A 439 21.88 -23.85 9.13
N ILE A 440 21.61 -23.74 10.42
CA ILE A 440 20.29 -23.41 10.97
C ILE A 440 20.28 -21.91 11.27
N ILE A 441 19.48 -21.18 10.50
CA ILE A 441 19.33 -19.73 10.65
C ILE A 441 18.01 -19.45 11.37
N GLU A 442 18.08 -18.69 12.45
CA GLU A 442 16.93 -18.23 13.22
C GLU A 442 16.94 -16.70 13.29
N MET A 443 15.85 -16.09 12.86
CA MET A 443 15.65 -14.65 12.87
C MET A 443 14.48 -14.30 13.79
N SER A 444 14.66 -13.27 14.60
CA SER A 444 13.61 -12.72 15.46
C SER A 444 13.61 -11.21 15.38
N TYR A 445 12.45 -10.63 15.16
CA TYR A 445 12.21 -9.20 15.13
C TYR A 445 11.69 -8.71 16.47
N SER A 446 12.24 -7.60 16.95
CA SER A 446 11.73 -6.89 18.12
C SER A 446 11.54 -5.42 17.76
N VAL A 447 10.35 -4.88 18.05
CA VAL A 447 10.06 -3.46 17.81
C VAL A 447 11.02 -2.62 18.65
N PRO A 448 11.87 -1.78 18.03
CA PRO A 448 12.79 -0.93 18.76
C PRO A 448 12.05 -0.06 19.77
N HIS A 449 12.63 0.10 20.95
CA HIS A 449 12.11 0.92 22.05
C HIS A 449 10.75 0.50 22.63
N LEU A 450 10.16 -0.63 22.22
CA LEU A 450 8.89 -1.11 22.79
C LEU A 450 8.96 -1.27 24.32
N THR A 451 10.01 -1.91 24.83
CA THR A 451 10.23 -2.09 26.27
C THR A 451 10.39 -0.74 26.98
N SER A 452 11.15 0.19 26.41
CA SER A 452 11.31 1.54 26.96
C SER A 452 9.99 2.29 26.99
N GLY A 453 9.18 2.19 25.94
CA GLY A 453 7.85 2.77 25.85
C GLY A 453 6.91 2.23 26.93
N ILE A 454 6.86 0.91 27.12
CA ILE A 454 6.07 0.26 28.18
C ILE A 454 6.47 0.79 29.56
N ILE A 455 7.78 0.87 29.84
CA ILE A 455 8.29 1.37 31.12
C ILE A 455 7.85 2.82 31.36
N LEU A 456 7.98 3.69 30.35
CA LEU A 456 7.57 5.10 30.44
C LEU A 456 6.05 5.25 30.60
N SER A 457 5.25 4.44 29.91
CA SER A 457 3.79 4.43 30.07
C SER A 457 3.37 4.03 31.48
N ILE A 458 3.97 2.97 32.04
CA ILE A 458 3.70 2.53 33.42
C ILE A 458 4.10 3.64 34.40
N ALA A 459 5.28 4.24 34.23
CA ALA A 459 5.72 5.35 35.06
C ALA A 459 4.74 6.53 35.00
N GLY A 460 4.24 6.89 33.82
CA GLY A 460 3.24 7.94 33.63
C GLY A 460 1.92 7.66 34.37
N VAL A 461 1.42 6.43 34.28
CA VAL A 461 0.20 6.00 34.99
C VAL A 461 0.41 6.06 36.51
N LEU A 462 1.56 5.59 37.00
CA LEU A 462 1.88 5.63 38.43
C LEU A 462 2.01 7.07 38.95
N LEU A 463 2.62 7.97 38.17
CA LEU A 463 2.72 9.39 38.51
C LEU A 463 1.34 10.05 38.56
N LEU A 464 0.50 9.82 37.56
CA LEU A 464 -0.87 10.35 37.52
C LEU A 464 -1.71 9.82 38.69
N GLY A 465 -1.62 8.53 38.98
CA GLY A 465 -2.28 7.90 40.13
C GLY A 465 -1.79 8.49 41.46
N GLY A 466 -0.48 8.72 41.60
CA GLY A 466 0.13 9.36 42.76
C GLY A 466 -0.37 10.80 42.96
N ILE A 467 -0.39 11.62 41.91
CA ILE A 467 -0.91 12.99 41.97
C ILE A 467 -2.39 12.98 42.39
N THR A 468 -3.21 12.16 41.73
CA THR A 468 -4.65 12.06 42.02
C THR A 468 -4.92 11.62 43.47
N TYR A 469 -4.14 10.67 43.96
CA TYR A 469 -4.22 10.21 45.34
C TYR A 469 -3.88 11.33 46.33
N LEU A 470 -2.79 12.07 46.09
CA LEU A 470 -2.38 13.19 46.94
C LEU A 470 -3.40 14.33 46.94
N GLU A 471 -4.00 14.66 45.80
CA GLU A 471 -5.07 15.67 45.71
C GLU A 471 -6.34 15.26 46.45
N ASN A 472 -6.76 14.00 46.32
CA ASN A 472 -7.93 13.48 47.01
C ASN A 472 -7.71 13.40 48.53
N ARG A 473 -6.48 13.14 48.97
CA ARG A 473 -6.12 13.19 50.38
C ARG A 473 -6.18 14.62 50.92
N LYS A 474 -5.61 15.60 50.20
CA LYS A 474 -5.71 17.03 50.57
C LYS A 474 -7.16 17.54 50.64
N LYS A 475 -8.06 17.04 49.79
CA LYS A 475 -9.50 17.36 49.84
C LYS A 475 -10.28 16.66 50.96
N LYS A 476 -9.74 15.58 51.54
CA LYS A 476 -10.31 14.93 52.73
C LYS A 476 -9.82 15.57 54.02
N ASP A 477 -8.60 16.10 53.99
CA ASP A 477 -7.94 16.75 55.14
C ASP A 477 -8.28 18.26 55.25
N ALA A 478 -8.98 18.84 54.26
CA ALA A 478 -9.49 20.22 54.22
C ALA A 478 -11.02 20.22 54.22
#